data_AF-A0A7C5YDH2-F1
#
_entry.id   AF-A0A7C5YDH2-F1
#
_cell.length_a   1.000
_cell.length_b   1.000
_cell.length_c   1.000
_cell.angle_alpha   90.00
_cell.angle_beta   90.00
_cell.angle_gamma   90.00
#
_symmetry.space_group_name_H-M   'P 1'
#
loop_
_entity.id
_entity.type
_entity.pdbx_description
1 polymer ?
#
loop_
_entity_poly.entity_id
_entity_poly.type
_entity_poly.pdbx_seq_one_letter_code
_entity_poly.pdbx_strand_id
1 'polypeptide(L)'
;MAQSNPSNAVTRRKFIRDTATTLAAVSATSLIGYVAEQNTIQIALVGCGGRGTGAAVNALRTKGPTKLVAMADVFEDRLQSSLK
;
A
#
# COMPACT_ATOMS: atom_id res chain seq x y z
N MET A 1 -34.26 -36.69 -49.65
CA MET A 1 -34.70 -36.45 -48.25
C MET A 1 -33.96 -37.50 -47.42
N ALA A 2 -33.05 -37.23 -46.49
CA ALA A 2 -33.08 -36.24 -45.42
C ALA A 2 -31.67 -35.73 -45.04
N GLN A 3 -31.67 -34.67 -44.25
CA GLN A 3 -30.62 -33.71 -43.93
C GLN A 3 -29.54 -34.25 -42.98
N SER A 4 -28.28 -33.79 -43.14
CA SER A 4 -27.22 -33.95 -42.14
C SER A 4 -27.36 -32.87 -41.04
N ASN A 5 -27.57 -33.32 -39.81
CA ASN A 5 -27.72 -32.47 -38.62
C ASN A 5 -26.33 -31.97 -38.14
N PRO A 6 -26.09 -30.68 -37.93
CA PRO A 6 -24.80 -30.18 -37.48
C PRO A 6 -24.70 -30.32 -35.97
N SER A 7 -24.07 -31.39 -35.49
CA SER A 7 -23.73 -31.48 -34.07
C SER A 7 -22.55 -30.54 -33.78
N ASN A 8 -22.80 -29.59 -32.87
CA ASN A 8 -21.86 -28.62 -32.31
C ASN A 8 -20.59 -29.28 -31.74
N ALA A 9 -19.66 -29.68 -32.60
CA ALA A 9 -18.39 -30.24 -32.16
C ALA A 9 -17.45 -29.10 -31.74
N VAL A 10 -17.20 -29.00 -30.43
CA VAL A 10 -16.16 -28.12 -29.88
C VAL A 10 -14.83 -28.56 -30.45
N THR A 11 -14.39 -27.88 -31.51
CA THR A 11 -13.13 -28.19 -32.17
C THR A 11 -11.99 -27.49 -31.43
N ARG A 12 -10.85 -28.16 -31.26
CA ARG A 12 -9.62 -27.59 -30.67
C ARG A 12 -9.29 -26.18 -31.20
N ARG A 13 -9.48 -25.96 -32.50
CA ARG A 13 -9.28 -24.66 -33.16
C ARG A 13 -10.26 -23.57 -32.71
N LYS A 14 -11.53 -23.92 -32.46
CA LYS A 14 -12.55 -23.01 -31.95
C LYS A 14 -12.24 -22.64 -30.49
N PHE A 15 -11.86 -23.62 -29.67
CA PHE A 15 -11.42 -23.39 -28.30
C PHE A 15 -10.20 -22.46 -28.21
N ILE A 16 -9.16 -22.70 -29.02
CA ILE A 16 -7.96 -21.84 -29.06
C ILE A 16 -8.32 -20.42 -29.51
N ARG A 17 -9.19 -20.28 -30.52
CA ARG A 17 -9.64 -18.98 -31.03
C ARG A 17 -10.46 -18.20 -29.99
N ASP A 18 -11.41 -18.86 -29.33
CA ASP A 18 -12.27 -18.24 -28.32
C ASP A 18 -11.47 -17.90 -27.03
N THR A 19 -10.44 -18.68 -26.70
CA THR A 19 -9.51 -18.38 -25.60
C THR A 19 -8.57 -17.21 -25.95
N ALA A 20 -8.10 -17.14 -27.20
CA ALA A 20 -7.21 -16.05 -27.63
C ALA A 20 -7.92 -14.69 -27.68
N THR A 21 -9.21 -14.65 -28.02
CA THR A 21 -9.98 -13.39 -28.10
C THR A 21 -10.38 -12.85 -26.72
N THR A 22 -10.50 -13.70 -25.70
CA THR A 22 -10.84 -13.29 -24.32
C THR A 22 -9.65 -12.72 -23.54
N LEU A 23 -8.42 -13.14 -23.86
CA LEU A 23 -7.19 -12.60 -23.24
C LEU A 23 -6.84 -11.17 -23.71
N ALA A 24 -7.24 -10.77 -24.92
CA ALA A 24 -6.95 -9.43 -25.44
C ALA A 24 -7.71 -8.31 -24.72
N ALA A 25 -8.79 -8.64 -23.98
CA ALA A 25 -9.64 -7.67 -23.28
C ALA A 25 -9.12 -7.26 -21.88
N VAL A 26 -8.03 -7.87 -21.38
CA VAL A 26 -7.49 -7.59 -20.03
C VAL A 26 -6.22 -6.73 -20.06
N SER A 27 -5.85 -6.20 -21.23
CA SER A 27 -4.68 -5.34 -21.41
C SER A 27 -4.87 -3.90 -20.90
N ALA A 28 -5.90 -3.63 -20.09
CA ALA A 28 -6.26 -2.30 -19.64
C ALA A 28 -6.56 -2.32 -18.14
N THR A 29 -5.52 -2.40 -17.30
CA THR A 29 -5.42 -1.68 -16.02
C THR A 29 -4.14 -2.09 -15.29
N SER A 30 -3.03 -1.46 -15.65
CA SER A 30 -1.97 -1.22 -14.67
C SER A 30 -1.21 0.06 -15.00
N LEU A 31 -1.94 1.12 -15.35
CA LEU A 31 -1.54 2.46 -14.92
C LEU A 31 -1.84 2.58 -13.42
N ILE A 32 -1.21 1.72 -12.62
CA ILE A 32 -1.00 2.00 -11.22
C ILE A 32 0.08 3.07 -11.25
N GLY A 33 -0.36 4.31 -11.50
CA GLY A 33 0.47 5.46 -11.20
C GLY A 33 0.98 5.23 -9.79
N TYR A 34 2.28 5.42 -9.58
CA TYR A 34 2.79 5.57 -8.24
C TYR A 34 1.94 6.69 -7.63
N VAL A 35 0.97 6.32 -6.79
CA VAL A 35 0.34 7.29 -5.91
C VAL A 35 1.53 7.89 -5.17
N ALA A 36 1.61 9.22 -5.08
CA ALA A 36 2.62 9.88 -4.28
C ALA A 36 2.38 9.45 -2.81
N GLU A 37 2.87 8.26 -2.47
CA GLU A 37 2.69 7.65 -1.19
C GLU A 37 3.46 8.52 -0.21
N GLN A 38 2.74 9.20 0.68
CA GLN A 38 3.34 9.88 1.81
C GLN A 38 3.87 8.80 2.75
N ASN A 39 5.04 8.25 2.44
CA ASN A 39 5.68 7.16 3.17
C ASN A 39 6.32 7.68 4.47
N THR A 40 5.60 8.56 5.19
CA THR A 40 6.03 9.21 6.42
C THR A 40 5.85 8.27 7.59
N ILE A 41 6.94 8.00 8.31
CA ILE A 41 6.92 7.21 9.53
C ILE A 41 6.35 8.08 10.66
N GLN A 42 5.19 7.69 11.18
CA GLN A 42 4.56 8.33 12.31
C GLN A 42 5.14 7.80 13.61
N ILE A 43 5.63 8.70 14.45
CA ILE A 43 6.27 8.39 15.72
C ILE A 43 5.37 8.90 16.84
N ALA A 44 5.16 8.07 17.87
CA ALA A 44 4.55 8.48 19.13
C ALA A 44 5.55 8.24 20.27
N LEU A 45 5.64 9.19 21.20
CA LEU A 45 6.53 9.09 22.36
C LEU A 45 5.71 8.83 23.63
N VAL A 46 6.01 7.75 24.34
CA VAL A 46 5.49 7.46 25.68
C VAL A 46 6.66 7.49 26.67
N GLY A 47 6.58 8.38 27.66
CA GLY A 47 7.66 8.68 28.59
C GLY A 47 8.59 9.77 28.05
N CYS A 48 8.29 11.02 28.40
CA CYS A 48 8.97 12.25 27.98
C CYS A 48 10.20 12.59 28.85
N GLY A 49 10.84 11.59 29.47
CA GLY A 49 12.08 11.76 30.21
C GLY A 49 13.31 11.94 29.30
N GLY A 50 14.51 12.03 29.88
CA GLY A 50 15.75 12.29 29.13
C GLY A 50 16.06 11.26 28.04
N ARG A 51 15.78 9.97 28.30
CA ARG A 51 15.98 8.90 27.30
C ARG A 51 14.92 8.92 26.19
N GLY A 52 13.66 9.10 26.54
CA GLY A 52 12.55 9.14 25.58
C GLY A 52 12.66 10.33 24.63
N THR A 53 12.96 11.51 25.18
CA THR A 53 13.25 12.71 24.40
C THR A 53 14.45 12.51 23.47
N GLY A 54 15.55 11.95 23.98
CA GLY A 54 16.72 11.63 23.16
C GLY A 54 16.43 10.64 22.03
N ALA A 55 15.58 9.63 22.29
CA ALA A 55 15.14 8.69 21.28
C ALA A 55 14.29 9.35 20.19
N ALA A 56 13.34 10.21 20.57
CA ALA A 56 12.53 10.98 19.62
C ALA A 56 13.40 11.91 18.75
N VAL A 57 14.37 12.62 19.36
CA VAL A 57 15.35 13.44 18.63
C VAL A 57 16.15 12.60 17.63
N ASN A 58 16.65 11.42 18.03
CA ASN A 58 17.39 10.55 17.13
C ASN A 58 16.54 10.07 15.95
N ALA A 59 15.29 9.70 16.20
CA ALA A 59 14.37 9.25 15.16
C ALA A 59 14.04 10.37 14.16
N LEU A 60 13.78 11.58 14.66
CA LEU A 60 13.47 12.76 13.84
C LEU A 60 14.67 13.32 13.05
N ARG A 61 15.90 12.99 13.45
CA ARG A 61 17.13 13.39 12.73
C ARG A 61 17.52 12.46 11.57
N THR A 62 16.75 11.41 11.33
CA THR A 62 17.00 10.50 10.21
C THR A 62 16.70 11.15 8.86
N LYS A 63 17.31 10.65 7.77
CA LYS A 63 17.13 11.21 6.42
C LYS A 63 15.78 10.88 5.77
N GLY A 64 14.90 10.15 6.46
CA GLY A 64 13.59 9.74 5.95
C GLY A 64 12.46 10.65 6.45
N PRO A 65 11.30 10.66 5.77
CA PRO A 65 10.14 11.40 6.23
C PRO A 65 9.65 10.79 7.55
N THR A 66 9.90 11.49 8.66
CA THR A 66 9.46 11.10 10.00
C THR A 66 8.66 12.24 10.61
N LYS A 67 7.63 11.92 11.40
CA LYS A 67 6.80 12.91 12.07
C LYS A 67 6.40 12.42 13.45
N LEU A 68 6.67 13.22 14.47
CA LEU A 68 6.11 13.02 15.81
C LEU A 68 4.65 13.46 15.80
N VAL A 69 3.73 12.53 16.09
CA VAL A 69 2.27 12.78 16.01
C VAL A 69 1.59 12.78 17.38
N ALA A 70 2.22 12.20 18.40
CA ALA A 70 1.69 12.15 19.75
C ALA A 70 2.80 12.04 20.80
N MET A 71 2.53 12.57 21.99
CA MET A 71 3.38 12.47 23.17
C MET A 71 2.52 12.20 24.41
N ALA A 72 3.02 11.38 25.33
CA ALA A 72 2.37 11.11 26.61
C ALA A 72 3.41 10.94 27.73
N ASP A 73 3.14 11.53 28.89
CA ASP A 73 3.85 11.30 30.15
C ASP A 73 2.85 11.50 31.30
N VAL A 74 3.10 10.85 32.44
CA VAL A 74 2.31 11.07 33.67
C VAL A 74 2.67 12.39 34.35
N PHE A 75 3.85 12.94 34.03
CA PHE A 75 4.36 14.21 34.52
C PHE A 75 4.24 15.27 33.42
N GLU A 76 3.30 16.20 33.59
CA GLU A 76 3.02 17.28 32.61
C GLU A 76 4.25 18.13 32.30
N ASP A 77 5.08 18.43 33.30
CA ASP A 77 6.32 19.21 33.16
C ASP A 77 7.30 18.54 32.19
N ARG A 78 7.39 17.20 32.21
CA ARG A 78 8.23 16.44 31.28
C ARG A 78 7.71 16.52 29.85
N LEU A 79 6.40 16.38 29.67
CA LEU A 79 5.74 16.50 28.37
C LEU A 79 6.01 17.89 27.78
N GLN A 80 5.75 18.96 28.55
CA GLN A 80 6.00 20.34 28.13
C GLN A 80 7.46 20.64 27.87
N SER A 81 8.38 20.08 28.66
CA SER A 81 9.83 20.26 28.44
C SER A 81 10.34 19.59 27.17
N SER A 82 9.74 18.45 26.81
CA SER A 82 10.14 17.61 25.67
C SER A 82 9.52 18.08 24.34
N LEU A 83 8.36 18.76 24.40
CA LEU A 83 7.62 19.30 23.24
C LEU A 83 8.15 20.66 22.74
N LYS A 84 9.27 21.15 23.27
CA LYS A 84 9.86 22.44 22.90
C LYS A 84 10.48 22.47 21.50
#